data_AF-A0A956A460-F1
#
_entry.id   AF-A0A956A460-F1
#
_cell.length_a   1.000
_cell.length_b   1.000
_cell.length_c   1.000
_cell.angle_alpha   90.00
_cell.angle_beta   90.00
_cell.angle_gamma   90.00
#
_symmetry.space_group_name_H-M   'P 1'
#
loop_
_entity.id
_entity.type
_entity.pdbx_description
1 polymer ?
#
loop_
_entity_poly.entity_id
_entity_poly.type
_entity_poly.pdbx_seq_one_letter_code
_entity_poly.pdbx_strand_id
1 'polypeptide(L)'
;MDHDAWRTAARAVRGYYVYAGTELVLAIESRPGQLLSVAPPPESGWTPPEHPWLHAASRSPEHEHRLRELVLASDDFEDFARRLVEAGYDLTHDETEIYDLEGGPRRVERDGAVVGVAWQGAGVFCTLSWQAEASEEVHFFHVALTAYDDDDAGELREAATESGDFAAFEQALSAHGMRLA
;
A
#
# COMPACT_ATOMS: atom_id res chain seq x y z
N MET A 1 5.73 19.05 32.15
CA MET A 1 5.52 19.28 30.71
C MET A 1 5.43 17.89 30.11
N ASP A 2 4.24 17.52 29.67
CA ASP A 2 3.88 16.14 29.37
C ASP A 2 4.53 15.70 28.06
N HIS A 3 5.43 14.71 28.14
CA HIS A 3 6.14 14.18 26.98
C HIS A 3 5.25 13.30 26.10
N ASP A 4 4.02 12.95 26.51
CA ASP A 4 3.08 12.16 25.70
C ASP A 4 2.21 13.02 24.78
N ALA A 5 1.99 14.30 25.11
CA ALA A 5 1.08 15.16 24.36
C ALA A 5 1.51 15.44 22.91
N TRP A 6 2.80 15.30 22.57
CA TRP A 6 3.29 15.47 21.19
C TRP A 6 3.37 14.15 20.41
N ARG A 7 3.40 12.99 21.06
CA ARG A 7 3.21 11.68 20.38
C ARG A 7 1.77 11.54 19.87
N THR A 8 0.82 12.19 20.54
CA THR A 8 -0.60 12.27 20.16
C THR A 8 -0.89 13.40 19.16
N ALA A 9 0.00 14.38 19.01
CA ALA A 9 -0.19 15.51 18.11
C ALA A 9 0.25 15.17 16.67
N ALA A 10 -0.71 14.68 15.88
CA ALA A 10 -0.67 14.53 14.43
C ALA A 10 0.22 13.40 13.86
N ARG A 11 -0.14 12.14 14.14
CA ARG A 11 -0.21 11.21 12.99
C ARG A 11 -1.33 11.75 12.12
N ALA A 12 -0.99 12.46 11.03
CA ALA A 12 -1.97 12.93 10.07
C ALA A 12 -2.91 11.77 9.70
N VAL A 13 -4.21 12.05 9.52
CA VAL A 13 -5.12 11.04 8.99
C VAL A 13 -4.53 10.56 7.66
N ARG A 14 -4.13 9.29 7.62
CA ARG A 14 -3.55 8.65 6.43
C ARG A 14 -4.61 7.74 5.84
N GLY A 15 -4.89 7.92 4.56
CA GLY A 15 -5.74 7.05 3.77
C GLY A 15 -4.91 6.12 2.90
N TYR A 16 -5.35 4.88 2.76
CA TYR A 16 -4.76 3.90 1.84
C TYR A 16 -5.84 3.12 1.11
N TYR A 17 -5.48 2.64 -0.07
CA TYR A 17 -6.20 1.68 -0.87
C TYR A 17 -5.42 0.36 -0.84
N VAL A 18 -6.14 -0.72 -0.62
CA VAL A 18 -5.59 -2.06 -0.40
C VAL A 18 -6.01 -2.94 -1.56
N TYR A 19 -5.03 -3.60 -2.18
CA TYR A 19 -5.22 -4.42 -3.36
C TYR A 19 -4.88 -5.88 -3.08
N ALA A 20 -5.65 -6.79 -3.68
CA ALA A 20 -5.30 -8.20 -3.85
C ALA A 20 -4.87 -8.41 -5.31
N GLY A 21 -3.57 -8.31 -5.58
CA GLY A 21 -3.07 -8.23 -6.95
C GLY A 21 -3.53 -6.93 -7.62
N THR A 22 -4.42 -7.01 -8.60
CA THR A 22 -4.96 -5.84 -9.30
C THR A 22 -6.36 -5.42 -8.82
N GLU A 23 -7.01 -6.20 -7.96
CA GLU A 23 -8.34 -5.91 -7.44
C GLU A 23 -8.26 -5.00 -6.22
N LEU A 24 -8.97 -3.86 -6.25
CA LEU A 24 -9.16 -3.01 -5.07
C LEU A 24 -10.14 -3.71 -4.11
N VAL A 25 -9.67 -4.08 -2.92
CA VAL A 25 -10.48 -4.85 -1.96
C VAL A 25 -10.91 -4.04 -0.75
N LEU A 26 -10.17 -2.98 -0.37
CA LEU A 26 -10.45 -2.20 0.83
C LEU A 26 -9.90 -0.77 0.67
N ALA A 27 -10.66 0.23 1.10
CA ALA A 27 -10.15 1.57 1.38
C ALA A 27 -10.10 1.77 2.90
N ILE A 28 -9.02 2.33 3.43
CA ILE A 28 -8.79 2.48 4.89
C ILE A 28 -8.30 3.89 5.24
N GLU A 29 -8.66 4.37 6.42
CA GLU A 29 -8.16 5.62 6.99
C GLU A 29 -7.76 5.43 8.46
N SER A 30 -6.62 6.01 8.85
CA SER A 30 -6.07 5.98 10.21
C SER A 30 -6.79 6.97 11.14
N ARG A 31 -8.08 6.70 11.40
CA ARG A 31 -8.93 7.44 12.34
C ARG A 31 -10.08 6.55 12.85
N PRO A 32 -10.68 6.85 14.02
CA PRO A 32 -11.92 6.19 14.42
C PRO A 32 -13.02 6.39 13.36
N GLY A 33 -13.82 5.35 13.12
CA GLY A 33 -14.91 5.43 12.14
C GLY A 33 -15.64 4.12 11.94
N GLN A 34 -16.43 4.06 10.87
CA GLN A 34 -17.22 2.88 10.52
C GLN A 34 -16.45 1.89 9.65
N LEU A 35 -16.80 0.60 9.77
CA LEU A 35 -16.41 -0.44 8.83
C LEU A 35 -17.57 -0.71 7.89
N LEU A 36 -17.47 -0.16 6.69
CA LEU A 36 -18.48 -0.23 5.64
C LEU A 36 -18.21 -1.44 4.73
N SER A 37 -19.29 -2.02 4.22
CA SER A 37 -19.25 -2.96 3.11
C SER A 37 -20.01 -2.33 1.93
N VAL A 38 -19.48 -2.46 0.71
CA VAL A 38 -20.23 -2.11 -0.51
C VAL A 38 -21.33 -3.13 -0.84
N ALA A 39 -21.37 -4.28 -0.16
CA ALA A 39 -22.47 -5.20 -0.29
C ALA A 39 -23.78 -4.53 0.17
N PRO A 40 -24.93 -4.85 -0.44
CA PRO A 40 -26.21 -4.31 0.00
C PRO A 40 -26.40 -4.59 1.49
N PRO A 41 -26.74 -3.58 2.31
CA PRO A 41 -26.98 -3.83 3.72
C PRO A 41 -28.14 -4.84 3.85
N PRO A 42 -28.09 -5.73 4.86
CA PRO A 42 -29.27 -6.50 5.22
C PRO A 42 -30.42 -5.52 5.57
N GLU A 43 -31.66 -5.99 5.45
CA GLU A 43 -32.92 -5.21 5.52
C GLU A 43 -32.95 -4.02 6.50
N SER A 44 -33.85 -3.06 6.25
CA SER A 44 -33.86 -1.73 6.90
C SER A 44 -33.55 -1.73 8.40
N GLY A 45 -32.54 -0.95 8.81
CA GLY A 45 -32.16 -0.75 10.22
C GLY A 45 -30.74 -1.21 10.55
N TRP A 46 -30.01 -1.82 9.60
CA TRP A 46 -28.61 -2.15 9.81
C TRP A 46 -27.74 -0.89 9.95
N THR A 47 -26.87 -0.89 10.97
CA THR A 47 -25.87 0.16 11.20
C THR A 47 -24.48 -0.46 11.11
N PRO A 48 -23.55 0.11 10.32
CA PRO A 48 -22.18 -0.36 10.26
C PRO A 48 -21.51 -0.34 11.64
N PRO A 49 -20.69 -1.35 11.99
CA PRO A 49 -19.93 -1.33 13.23
C PRO A 49 -18.92 -0.19 13.23
N GLU A 50 -18.75 0.45 14.39
CA GLU A 50 -17.71 1.43 14.63
C GLU A 50 -16.41 0.77 15.10
N HIS A 51 -15.29 1.42 14.84
CA HIS A 51 -13.96 0.95 15.18
C HIS A 51 -13.11 2.08 15.78
N PRO A 52 -12.31 1.82 16.83
CA PRO A 52 -11.66 2.87 17.62
C PRO A 52 -10.51 3.59 16.91
N TRP A 53 -9.93 3.00 15.86
CA TRP A 53 -8.76 3.57 15.15
C TRP A 53 -8.80 3.39 13.63
N LEU A 54 -9.88 2.81 13.09
CA LEU A 54 -10.01 2.51 11.67
C LEU A 54 -11.34 3.03 11.13
N HIS A 55 -11.28 3.72 10.01
CA HIS A 55 -12.43 3.84 9.12
C HIS A 55 -12.10 3.03 7.87
N ALA A 56 -13.00 2.15 7.44
CA ALA A 56 -12.73 1.32 6.28
C ALA A 56 -13.98 1.07 5.44
N ALA A 57 -13.79 0.87 4.15
CA ALA A 57 -14.84 0.48 3.21
C ALA A 57 -14.35 -0.71 2.38
N SER A 58 -14.89 -1.89 2.67
CA SER A 58 -14.66 -3.09 1.86
C SER A 58 -15.27 -2.91 0.48
N ARG A 59 -14.50 -3.25 -0.55
CA ARG A 59 -14.89 -3.20 -1.96
C ARG A 59 -15.11 -4.58 -2.57
N SER A 60 -14.71 -5.64 -1.86
CA SER A 60 -14.79 -7.01 -2.35
C SER A 60 -15.36 -7.97 -1.30
N PRO A 61 -16.61 -8.47 -1.48
CA PRO A 61 -17.22 -9.43 -0.55
C PRO A 61 -16.40 -10.71 -0.36
N GLU A 62 -15.65 -11.13 -1.39
CA GLU A 62 -14.83 -12.34 -1.36
C GLU A 62 -13.67 -12.24 -0.35
N HIS A 63 -13.15 -11.03 -0.13
CA HIS A 63 -12.06 -10.78 0.80
C HIS A 63 -12.52 -10.34 2.21
N GLU A 64 -13.79 -9.99 2.40
CA GLU A 64 -14.29 -9.43 3.67
C GLU A 64 -14.01 -10.29 4.89
N HIS A 65 -14.18 -11.60 4.76
CA HIS A 65 -13.94 -12.52 5.87
C HIS A 65 -12.48 -12.43 6.33
N ARG A 66 -11.54 -12.50 5.39
CA ARG A 66 -10.11 -12.43 5.67
C ARG A 66 -9.69 -11.06 6.20
N LEU A 67 -10.19 -9.98 5.60
CA LEU A 67 -9.90 -8.62 6.04
C LEU A 67 -10.39 -8.39 7.48
N ARG A 68 -11.57 -8.92 7.84
CA ARG A 68 -12.09 -8.87 9.20
C ARG A 68 -11.19 -9.60 10.19
N GLU A 69 -10.70 -10.79 9.85
CA GLU A 69 -9.75 -11.52 10.71
C GLU A 69 -8.50 -10.69 11.00
N LEU A 70 -7.96 -10.04 9.97
CA LEU A 70 -6.78 -9.19 10.10
C LEU A 70 -7.06 -7.98 11.01
N VAL A 71 -8.18 -7.28 10.81
CA VAL A 71 -8.58 -6.17 11.69
C VAL A 71 -8.70 -6.63 13.14
N LEU A 72 -9.38 -7.75 13.40
CA LEU A 72 -9.59 -8.28 14.75
C LEU A 72 -8.29 -8.76 15.42
N ALA A 73 -7.30 -9.15 14.64
CA ALA A 73 -5.99 -9.56 15.13
C ALA A 73 -5.03 -8.37 15.34
N SER A 74 -5.44 -7.15 14.96
CA SER A 74 -4.58 -5.96 15.00
C SER A 74 -4.84 -5.12 16.24
N ASP A 75 -3.77 -4.59 16.82
CA ASP A 75 -3.87 -3.71 18.01
C ASP A 75 -4.13 -2.24 17.62
N ASP A 76 -3.55 -1.79 16.50
CA ASP A 76 -3.66 -0.44 15.95
C ASP A 76 -3.59 -0.42 14.41
N PHE A 77 -3.58 0.79 13.84
CA PHE A 77 -3.58 0.98 12.39
C PHE A 77 -2.29 0.48 11.73
N GLU A 78 -1.15 0.69 12.37
CA GLU A 78 0.15 0.25 11.88
C GLU A 78 0.27 -1.26 11.88
N ASP A 79 -0.17 -1.91 12.96
CA ASP A 79 -0.21 -3.36 13.05
C ASP A 79 -1.14 -3.95 11.97
N PHE A 80 -2.26 -3.31 11.71
CA PHE A 80 -3.17 -3.71 10.64
C PHE A 80 -2.56 -3.57 9.24
N ALA A 81 -1.91 -2.46 8.95
CA ALA A 81 -1.21 -2.25 7.67
C ALA A 81 -0.11 -3.30 7.46
N ARG A 82 0.69 -3.58 8.48
CA ARG A 82 1.73 -4.62 8.45
C ARG A 82 1.12 -6.01 8.18
N ARG A 83 0.05 -6.37 8.88
CA ARG A 83 -0.64 -7.66 8.70
C ARG A 83 -1.30 -7.81 7.34
N LEU A 84 -1.78 -6.71 6.74
CA LEU A 84 -2.25 -6.71 5.35
C LEU A 84 -1.12 -7.10 4.39
N VAL A 85 0.05 -6.46 4.52
CA VAL A 85 1.24 -6.79 3.70
C VAL A 85 1.66 -8.24 3.89
N GLU A 86 1.75 -8.72 5.14
CA GLU A 86 2.10 -10.11 5.45
C GLU A 86 1.07 -11.12 4.92
N ALA A 87 -0.21 -10.73 4.86
CA ALA A 87 -1.27 -11.54 4.27
C ALA A 87 -1.28 -11.49 2.73
N GLY A 88 -0.36 -10.73 2.13
CA GLY A 88 -0.22 -10.60 0.69
C GLY A 88 -1.20 -9.62 0.06
N TYR A 89 -1.59 -8.58 0.78
CA TYR A 89 -2.22 -7.40 0.21
C TYR A 89 -1.18 -6.30 -0.02
N ASP A 90 -1.42 -5.45 -1.00
CA ASP A 90 -0.54 -4.32 -1.31
C ASP A 90 -1.25 -3.00 -1.04
N LEU A 91 -0.52 -2.00 -0.54
CA LEU A 91 -1.09 -0.70 -0.12
C LEU A 91 -0.58 0.45 -1.00
N THR A 92 -1.47 1.36 -1.36
CA THR A 92 -1.18 2.63 -2.06
C THR A 92 -2.02 3.77 -1.46
N HIS A 93 -1.70 5.03 -1.75
CA HIS A 93 -2.41 6.20 -1.20
C HIS A 93 -3.43 6.82 -2.15
N ASP A 94 -3.30 6.58 -3.45
CA ASP A 94 -4.26 7.03 -4.45
C ASP A 94 -5.07 5.83 -4.93
N GLU A 95 -6.36 6.06 -5.21
CA GLU A 95 -7.19 5.10 -5.95
C GLU A 95 -6.63 5.03 -7.35
N THR A 96 -5.64 4.17 -7.53
CA THR A 96 -4.97 4.05 -8.81
C THR A 96 -5.85 3.11 -9.62
N GLU A 97 -6.41 3.60 -10.72
CA GLU A 97 -6.86 2.71 -11.77
C GLU A 97 -5.60 1.97 -12.23
N ILE A 98 -5.41 0.74 -11.74
CA ILE A 98 -4.30 -0.13 -12.13
C ILE A 98 -4.60 -0.56 -13.57
N TYR A 99 -4.37 0.35 -14.51
CA TYR A 99 -4.46 0.08 -15.93
C TYR A 99 -3.35 -0.91 -16.28
N ASP A 100 -3.72 -2.17 -16.42
CA ASP A 100 -2.96 -3.24 -17.09
C ASP A 100 -1.43 -3.05 -17.04
N LEU A 101 -0.86 -3.15 -15.85
CA LEU A 101 0.54 -3.52 -15.72
C LEU A 101 0.67 -4.88 -16.40
N GLU A 102 1.45 -4.98 -17.49
CA GLU A 102 1.90 -6.27 -18.00
C GLU A 102 2.74 -6.92 -16.89
N GLY A 103 2.07 -7.72 -16.04
CA GLY A 103 2.65 -8.34 -14.86
C GLY A 103 2.12 -7.93 -13.49
N GLY A 104 1.37 -6.83 -13.33
CA GLY A 104 0.88 -6.36 -12.02
C GLY A 104 1.97 -5.77 -11.08
N PRO A 105 1.61 -5.43 -9.82
CA PRO A 105 2.56 -4.97 -8.82
C PRO A 105 3.67 -6.01 -8.55
N ARG A 106 4.88 -5.54 -8.26
CA ARG A 106 6.05 -6.38 -7.97
C ARG A 106 6.52 -6.16 -6.55
N ARG A 107 6.50 -7.20 -5.72
CA ARG A 107 6.97 -7.09 -4.34
C ARG A 107 8.49 -7.06 -4.32
N VAL A 108 9.02 -6.25 -3.42
CA VAL A 108 10.44 -6.25 -3.09
C VAL A 108 10.63 -7.07 -1.83
N GLU A 109 11.50 -8.06 -1.90
CA GLU A 109 11.82 -8.93 -0.78
C GLU A 109 13.28 -8.79 -0.36
N ARG A 110 13.52 -8.88 0.95
CA ARG A 110 14.84 -9.03 1.59
C ARG A 110 14.74 -10.19 2.57
N ASP A 111 15.64 -11.16 2.45
CA ASP A 111 15.67 -12.35 3.31
C ASP A 111 14.32 -13.09 3.47
N GLY A 112 13.46 -13.02 2.45
CA GLY A 112 12.13 -13.64 2.43
C GLY A 112 11.02 -12.83 3.11
N ALA A 113 11.31 -11.63 3.62
CA ALA A 113 10.32 -10.66 4.08
C ALA A 113 10.02 -9.64 2.97
N VAL A 114 8.75 -9.24 2.86
CA VAL A 114 8.32 -8.20 1.92
C VAL A 114 8.66 -6.83 2.53
N VAL A 115 9.60 -6.12 1.92
CA VAL A 115 10.10 -4.81 2.39
C VAL A 115 9.54 -3.65 1.58
N GLY A 116 8.93 -3.95 0.44
CA GLY A 116 8.25 -2.94 -0.36
C GLY A 116 7.50 -3.51 -1.55
N VAL A 117 6.99 -2.61 -2.39
CA VAL A 117 6.30 -2.95 -3.64
C VAL A 117 6.51 -1.85 -4.68
N ALA A 118 6.80 -2.26 -5.90
CA ALA A 118 6.90 -1.40 -7.06
C ALA A 118 5.57 -1.37 -7.83
N TRP A 119 5.09 -0.16 -8.12
CA TRP A 119 3.82 0.19 -8.78
C TRP A 119 4.03 1.02 -10.04
N GLN A 120 2.98 1.26 -10.83
CA GLN A 120 2.99 2.11 -12.04
C GLN A 120 2.59 3.59 -11.79
N GLY A 121 2.12 3.91 -10.59
CA GLY A 121 1.75 5.27 -10.17
C GLY A 121 2.43 5.61 -8.85
N ALA A 122 2.66 6.91 -8.60
CA ALA A 122 3.33 7.45 -7.42
C ALA A 122 2.75 6.90 -6.09
N GLY A 123 3.47 6.03 -5.41
CA GLY A 123 3.31 5.78 -3.98
C GLY A 123 3.86 6.96 -3.16
N VAL A 124 3.58 7.00 -1.86
CA VAL A 124 3.90 8.17 -1.00
C VAL A 124 5.35 8.25 -0.55
N PHE A 125 6.16 7.28 -0.96
CA PHE A 125 7.61 7.34 -0.83
C PHE A 125 8.24 7.19 -2.23
N CYS A 126 9.21 8.05 -2.52
CA CYS A 126 10.02 8.14 -3.74
C CYS A 126 9.30 7.82 -5.08
N THR A 127 8.92 8.87 -5.82
CA THR A 127 8.46 8.78 -7.20
C THR A 127 9.66 8.88 -8.16
N LEU A 128 9.78 7.93 -9.11
CA LEU A 128 10.58 8.14 -10.31
C LEU A 128 9.72 7.99 -11.54
N SER A 129 9.75 9.04 -12.36
CA SER A 129 8.98 9.10 -13.59
C SER A 129 9.80 8.60 -14.77
N TRP A 130 9.30 7.61 -15.51
CA TRP A 130 9.89 7.17 -16.78
C TRP A 130 9.05 7.61 -17.99
N GLN A 131 9.75 7.88 -19.09
CA GLN A 131 9.19 7.96 -20.44
C GLN A 131 10.20 7.26 -21.35
N ALA A 132 9.79 6.18 -22.04
CA ALA A 132 10.58 5.66 -23.15
C ALA A 132 10.78 6.78 -24.17
N GLU A 133 12.02 7.14 -24.48
CA GLU A 133 12.25 7.92 -25.69
C GLU A 133 11.76 7.12 -26.90
N ALA A 134 10.82 7.73 -27.63
CA ALA A 134 10.31 7.38 -28.96
C ALA A 134 8.92 6.71 -29.09
N SER A 135 7.91 7.16 -28.33
CA SER A 135 6.53 7.23 -28.86
C SER A 135 6.08 8.69 -28.90
N GLU A 136 5.50 9.12 -30.03
CA GLU A 136 4.85 10.44 -30.16
C GLU A 136 3.63 10.60 -29.23
N GLU A 137 3.25 9.53 -28.54
CA GLU A 137 2.25 9.50 -27.47
C GLU A 137 2.94 9.49 -26.11
N VAL A 138 2.63 10.49 -25.28
CA VAL A 138 3.11 10.62 -23.90
C VAL A 138 2.49 9.50 -23.07
N HIS A 139 3.27 8.45 -22.80
CA HIS A 139 2.87 7.44 -21.83
C HIS A 139 3.45 7.78 -20.45
N PHE A 140 2.58 8.11 -19.51
CA PHE A 140 2.91 8.43 -18.13
C PHE A 140 3.10 7.13 -17.32
N PHE A 141 4.22 6.43 -17.51
CA PHE A 141 4.54 5.26 -16.70
C PHE A 141 5.58 5.67 -15.64
N HIS A 142 5.12 6.00 -14.44
CA HIS A 142 5.99 6.41 -13.34
C HIS A 142 6.08 5.26 -12.34
N VAL A 143 7.20 4.52 -12.34
CA VAL A 143 7.36 3.45 -11.35
C VAL A 143 7.50 4.08 -9.97
N ALA A 144 6.68 3.66 -9.03
CA ALA A 144 6.76 4.16 -7.66
C ALA A 144 6.90 3.04 -6.66
N LEU A 145 7.59 3.34 -5.58
CA LEU A 145 8.06 2.34 -4.63
C LEU A 145 7.47 2.63 -3.26
N THR A 146 6.63 1.73 -2.76
CA THR A 146 6.21 1.80 -1.35
C THR A 146 7.18 0.97 -0.53
N ALA A 147 7.89 1.60 0.39
CA ALA A 147 8.64 0.91 1.44
C ALA A 147 7.69 0.57 2.59
N TYR A 148 7.78 -0.64 3.12
CA TYR A 148 6.97 -1.10 4.26
C TYR A 148 7.73 -1.04 5.59
N ASP A 149 9.04 -0.82 5.55
CA ASP A 149 9.90 -0.65 6.72
C ASP A 149 10.78 0.61 6.57
N ASP A 150 10.98 1.36 7.66
CA ASP A 150 11.80 2.57 7.70
C ASP A 150 13.30 2.24 7.49
N ASP A 151 13.76 1.07 7.95
CA ASP A 151 15.14 0.63 7.83
C ASP A 151 15.51 0.37 6.36
N ASP A 152 14.55 -0.14 5.57
CA ASP A 152 14.75 -0.41 4.14
C ASP A 152 14.43 0.81 3.25
N ALA A 153 13.65 1.77 3.75
CA ALA A 153 13.18 2.92 2.97
C ALA A 153 14.33 3.76 2.37
N GLY A 154 15.44 3.90 3.09
CA GLY A 154 16.62 4.63 2.61
C GLY A 154 17.27 3.96 1.40
N GLU A 155 17.51 2.65 1.50
CA GLU A 155 18.14 1.86 0.44
C GLU A 155 17.21 1.67 -0.77
N LEU A 156 15.91 1.45 -0.53
CA LEU A 156 14.88 1.40 -1.57
C LEU A 156 14.84 2.71 -2.37
N ARG A 157 14.95 3.86 -1.68
CA ARG A 157 15.03 5.17 -2.32
C ARG A 157 16.32 5.36 -3.10
N GLU A 158 17.46 4.92 -2.56
CA GLU A 158 18.76 4.99 -3.25
C GLU A 158 18.75 4.15 -4.53
N ALA A 159 18.36 2.88 -4.41
CA ALA A 159 18.22 1.95 -5.53
C ALA A 159 17.29 2.50 -6.62
N ALA A 160 16.16 3.11 -6.22
CA ALA A 160 15.31 3.81 -7.16
C ALA A 160 16.07 4.96 -7.83
N THR A 161 16.60 5.90 -7.05
CA THR A 161 17.19 7.17 -7.54
C THR A 161 18.36 6.97 -8.51
N GLU A 162 19.15 5.91 -8.31
CA GLU A 162 20.33 5.61 -9.15
C GLU A 162 19.98 4.91 -10.47
N SER A 163 18.74 4.46 -10.63
CA SER A 163 18.33 3.61 -11.74
C SER A 163 17.73 4.40 -12.89
N GLY A 164 18.33 4.26 -14.08
CA GLY A 164 17.83 4.89 -15.30
C GLY A 164 16.68 4.13 -15.98
N ASP A 165 16.53 2.84 -15.68
CA ASP A 165 15.47 1.96 -16.19
C ASP A 165 15.14 0.84 -15.19
N PHE A 166 14.13 0.00 -15.51
CA PHE A 166 13.68 -1.09 -14.63
C PHE A 166 14.73 -2.18 -14.44
N ALA A 167 15.54 -2.48 -15.46
CA ALA A 167 16.59 -3.50 -15.35
C ALA A 167 17.74 -2.99 -14.47
N ALA A 168 18.07 -1.70 -14.56
CA ALA A 168 18.99 -1.02 -13.65
C ALA A 168 18.43 -1.00 -12.22
N PHE A 169 17.11 -0.80 -12.05
CA PHE A 169 16.46 -0.89 -10.73
C PHE A 169 16.55 -2.28 -10.12
N GLU A 170 16.25 -3.33 -10.88
CA GLU A 170 16.39 -4.71 -10.41
C GLU A 170 17.84 -5.04 -10.03
N GLN A 171 18.82 -4.54 -10.79
CA GLN A 171 20.24 -4.66 -10.46
C GLN A 171 20.62 -3.88 -9.20
N ALA A 172 20.09 -2.66 -9.03
CA ALA A 172 20.33 -1.84 -7.85
C ALA A 172 19.74 -2.51 -6.60
N LEU A 173 18.50 -3.00 -6.65
CA LEU A 173 17.90 -3.80 -5.58
C LEU A 173 18.80 -4.99 -5.21
N SER A 174 19.30 -5.71 -6.21
CA SER A 174 20.21 -6.84 -6.00
C SER A 174 21.52 -6.45 -5.31
N ALA A 175 22.07 -5.26 -5.61
CA ALA A 175 23.26 -4.72 -4.94
C ALA A 175 23.01 -4.43 -3.44
N HIS A 176 21.77 -4.11 -3.08
CA HIS A 176 21.29 -3.96 -1.71
C HIS A 176 20.78 -5.28 -1.10
N GLY A 177 20.99 -6.43 -1.73
CA GLY A 177 20.50 -7.72 -1.21
C GLY A 177 18.97 -7.85 -1.22
N MET A 178 18.29 -7.06 -2.05
CA MET A 178 16.85 -7.11 -2.29
C MET A 178 16.55 -7.74 -3.65
N ARG A 179 15.34 -8.27 -3.83
CA ARG A 179 14.91 -8.82 -5.13
C ARG A 179 13.44 -8.56 -5.39
N LEU A 180 13.06 -8.57 -6.67
CA LEU A 180 11.66 -8.58 -7.06
C LEU A 180 11.09 -10.01 -6.96
N ALA A 181 9.82 -10.10 -6.55
CA ALA A 181 9.03 -11.33 -6.47
C ALA A 181 7.81 -11.26 -7.40
#